data_AF-A0A7V4PN89-F1
#
_entry.id   AF-A0A7V4PN89-F1
#
_cell.length_a   1.000
_cell.length_b   1.000
_cell.length_c   1.000
_cell.angle_alpha   90.00
_cell.angle_beta   90.00
_cell.angle_gamma   90.00
#
_symmetry.space_group_name_H-M   'P 1'
#
loop_
_entity.id
_entity.type
_entity.pdbx_description
1 polymer ?
#
loop_
_entity_poly.entity_id
_entity_poly.type
_entity_poly.pdbx_seq_one_letter_code
_entity_poly.pdbx_strand_id
1 'polypeptide(L)'
;MKKRKVCFWLLLPSFLVLLACEHTPERGPEPLEGFFEKVTALVTTTLRSHLRGDLSKQRLLEERIPSFEKKIHLNQLTTEMKGIESLKELGYLIEKDVFFELQKPEHDKERDRFNSPEIQRPLILSITSGMKRALDQLRERKDAN
;
A
#
# COMPACT_ATOMS: atom_id res chain seq x y z
N MET A 1 42.17 -46.51 35.37
CA MET A 1 40.90 -45.74 35.41
C MET A 1 41.23 -44.26 35.57
N LYS A 2 41.05 -43.45 34.53
CA LYS A 2 41.36 -42.00 34.56
C LYS A 2 40.10 -41.24 34.13
N LYS A 3 39.36 -40.68 35.09
CA LYS A 3 38.19 -39.84 34.84
C LYS A 3 38.66 -38.53 34.22
N ARG A 4 38.31 -38.28 32.96
CA ARG A 4 38.45 -36.96 32.33
C ARG A 4 37.30 -36.08 32.80
N LYS A 5 37.58 -35.09 33.65
CA LYS A 5 36.73 -33.90 33.84
C LYS A 5 37.13 -32.93 32.74
N VAL A 6 36.29 -32.73 31.74
CA VAL A 6 36.49 -31.69 30.73
C VAL A 6 35.29 -30.76 30.78
N CYS A 7 35.56 -29.59 31.35
CA CYS A 7 35.04 -28.27 30.96
C CYS A 7 33.55 -28.17 30.63
N PHE A 8 32.70 -28.14 31.67
CA PHE A 8 31.30 -27.70 31.58
C PHE A 8 31.14 -26.16 31.64
N TRP A 9 32.24 -25.39 31.57
CA TRP A 9 32.25 -23.98 31.98
C TRP A 9 32.50 -22.95 30.88
N LEU A 10 32.50 -23.34 29.60
CA LEU A 10 32.77 -22.41 28.49
C LEU A 10 31.56 -22.04 27.62
N LEU A 11 30.37 -22.58 27.89
CA LEU A 11 29.17 -22.32 27.08
C LEU A 11 28.18 -21.32 27.71
N LEU A 12 28.40 -20.91 28.96
CA LEU A 12 27.52 -19.95 29.64
C LEU A 12 27.64 -18.48 29.19
N PRO A 13 28.80 -17.94 28.76
CA PRO A 13 28.89 -16.49 28.53
C PRO A 13 28.19 -16.04 27.25
N SER A 14 28.09 -16.91 26.23
CA SER A 14 27.47 -16.57 24.94
C SER A 14 25.94 -16.55 24.99
N PHE A 15 25.32 -17.26 25.95
CA PHE A 15 23.86 -17.24 26.12
C PHE A 15 23.37 -15.93 26.78
N LEU A 16 24.21 -15.31 27.61
CA LEU A 16 23.89 -14.04 28.28
C LEU A 16 23.94 -12.83 27.34
N VAL A 17 24.73 -12.90 26.26
CA VAL A 17 24.76 -11.84 25.24
C VAL A 17 23.46 -11.79 24.43
N LEU A 18 22.82 -12.93 24.19
CA LEU A 18 21.52 -12.98 23.50
C LEU A 18 20.37 -12.44 24.36
N LEU A 19 20.46 -12.58 25.69
CA LEU A 19 19.50 -12.00 26.64
C LEU A 19 19.66 -10.49 26.83
N ALA A 20 20.86 -9.95 26.54
CA ALA A 20 21.16 -8.51 26.62
C ALA A 20 20.93 -7.76 25.29
N CYS A 21 20.56 -8.46 24.21
CA CYS A 21 19.91 -7.82 23.08
C CYS A 21 18.51 -7.43 23.52
N GLU A 22 18.39 -6.26 24.16
CA GLU A 22 17.14 -5.52 24.19
C GLU A 22 16.70 -5.36 22.74
N HIS A 23 15.76 -6.22 22.32
CA HIS A 23 14.96 -6.00 21.14
C HIS A 23 14.12 -4.77 21.49
N THR A 24 14.71 -3.58 21.35
CA THR A 24 13.93 -2.37 21.21
C THR A 24 13.01 -2.68 20.05
N PRO A 25 11.68 -2.75 20.26
CA PRO A 25 10.79 -2.94 19.14
C PRO A 25 11.09 -1.76 18.23
N GLU A 26 11.68 -2.03 17.06
CA GLU A 26 11.80 -1.05 16.00
C GLU A 26 10.41 -0.44 15.92
N ARG A 27 10.31 0.84 16.27
CA ARG A 27 9.04 1.54 16.28
C ARG A 27 8.64 1.62 14.81
N GLY A 28 7.89 0.62 14.37
CA GLY A 28 7.38 0.56 13.01
C GLY A 28 6.63 1.85 12.71
N PRO A 29 6.49 2.21 11.43
CA PRO A 29 5.70 3.38 11.06
C PRO A 29 4.33 3.31 11.74
N GLU A 30 3.87 4.45 12.25
CA GLU A 30 2.57 4.52 12.93
C GLU A 30 1.47 3.96 12.00
N PRO A 31 0.50 3.21 12.54
CA PRO A 31 -0.59 2.68 11.75
C PRO A 31 -1.38 3.83 11.12
N LEU A 32 -1.70 3.70 9.83
CA LEU A 32 -2.61 4.63 9.17
C LEU A 32 -3.99 4.47 9.81
N GLU A 33 -4.56 5.55 10.33
CA GLU A 33 -5.82 5.48 11.07
C GLU A 33 -7.04 5.74 10.16
N GLY A 34 -6.89 6.63 9.17
CA GLY A 34 -8.01 7.05 8.32
C GLY A 34 -8.29 6.13 7.13
N PHE A 35 -9.58 5.91 6.82
CA PHE A 35 -10.04 5.22 5.61
C PHE A 35 -9.32 5.70 4.34
N PHE A 36 -9.31 7.01 4.12
CA PHE A 36 -8.71 7.64 2.94
C PHE A 36 -7.20 7.42 2.83
N GLU A 37 -6.49 7.42 3.95
CA GLU A 37 -5.05 7.17 4.00
C GLU A 37 -4.75 5.70 3.67
N LYS A 38 -5.53 4.79 4.26
CA LYS A 38 -5.42 3.35 3.98
C LYS A 38 -5.71 3.04 2.52
N VAL A 39 -6.76 3.61 1.93
CA VAL A 39 -7.04 3.49 0.48
C VAL A 39 -5.88 4.04 -0.35
N THR A 40 -5.36 5.22 0.00
CA THR A 40 -4.21 5.81 -0.71
C THR A 40 -3.01 4.85 -0.69
N ALA A 41 -2.70 4.27 0.46
CA ALA A 41 -1.59 3.34 0.64
C ALA A 41 -1.77 2.02 -0.11
N LEU A 42 -2.98 1.45 -0.08
CA LEU A 42 -3.33 0.23 -0.83
C LEU A 42 -3.17 0.47 -2.33
N VAL A 43 -3.83 1.51 -2.86
CA VAL A 43 -3.73 1.87 -4.29
C VAL A 43 -2.28 2.11 -4.68
N THR A 44 -1.51 2.85 -3.87
CA THR A 44 -0.08 3.09 -4.13
C THR A 44 0.69 1.77 -4.29
N THR A 45 0.50 0.85 -3.34
CA THR A 45 1.24 -0.42 -3.29
C THR A 45 0.85 -1.34 -4.43
N THR A 46 -0.46 -1.48 -4.67
CA THR A 46 -1.03 -2.31 -5.74
C THR A 46 -0.56 -1.84 -7.11
N LEU A 47 -0.68 -0.54 -7.40
CA LEU A 47 -0.27 0.02 -8.69
C LEU A 47 1.24 -0.04 -8.88
N ARG A 48 2.03 0.26 -7.85
CA ARG A 48 3.49 0.13 -7.95
C ARG A 48 3.90 -1.27 -8.37
N SER A 49 3.25 -2.31 -7.81
CA SER A 49 3.53 -3.70 -8.18
C SER A 49 3.15 -3.99 -9.65
N HIS A 50 1.99 -3.54 -10.10
CA HIS A 50 1.46 -3.87 -11.45
C HIS A 50 2.05 -3.00 -12.57
N LEU A 51 2.61 -1.84 -12.24
CA LEU A 51 3.25 -0.94 -13.18
C LEU A 51 4.76 -1.17 -13.28
N ARG A 52 5.36 -1.97 -12.38
CA ARG A 52 6.81 -2.17 -12.34
C ARG A 52 7.32 -2.74 -13.67
N GLY A 53 8.24 -2.03 -14.31
CA GLY A 53 8.83 -2.43 -15.59
C GLY A 53 7.99 -2.10 -16.83
N ASP A 54 6.73 -1.68 -16.68
CA ASP A 54 5.84 -1.35 -17.80
C ASP A 54 5.76 0.17 -18.00
N LEU A 55 6.74 0.73 -18.72
CA LEU A 55 6.84 2.17 -18.96
C LEU A 55 5.67 2.71 -19.80
N SER A 56 5.14 1.91 -20.72
CA SER A 56 3.97 2.28 -21.53
C SER A 56 2.75 2.51 -20.65
N LYS A 57 2.47 1.58 -19.73
CA LYS A 57 1.34 1.67 -18.81
C LYS A 57 1.52 2.78 -17.78
N GLN A 58 2.75 3.02 -17.32
CA GLN A 58 3.09 4.16 -16.45
C GLN A 58 2.77 5.50 -17.10
N ARG A 59 3.25 5.74 -18.34
CA ARG A 59 2.99 6.99 -19.08
C ARG A 59 1.51 7.18 -19.36
N LEU A 60 0.84 6.11 -19.82
CA LEU A 60 -0.59 6.17 -20.07
C LEU A 60 -1.37 6.51 -18.80
N LEU A 61 -1.04 5.88 -17.66
CA LEU A 61 -1.70 6.20 -16.41
C LEU A 61 -1.49 7.67 -16.04
N GLU A 62 -0.26 8.17 -16.13
CA GLU A 62 0.07 9.57 -15.87
C GLU A 62 -0.75 10.55 -16.72
N GLU A 63 -0.86 10.29 -18.03
CA GLU A 63 -1.65 11.10 -18.96
C GLU A 63 -3.15 11.08 -18.63
N ARG A 64 -3.66 9.98 -18.06
CA ARG A 64 -5.09 9.81 -17.74
C ARG A 64 -5.48 10.34 -16.36
N ILE A 65 -4.55 10.45 -15.41
CA ILE A 65 -4.83 10.93 -14.04
C ILE A 65 -5.61 12.27 -14.02
N PRO A 66 -5.27 13.30 -14.82
CA PRO A 66 -6.06 14.55 -14.83
C PRO A 66 -7.53 14.38 -15.25
N SER A 67 -7.85 13.36 -16.05
CA SER A 67 -9.24 12.99 -16.37
C SER A 67 -9.91 12.30 -15.19
N PHE A 68 -9.20 11.41 -14.52
CA PHE A 68 -9.70 10.65 -13.36
C PHE A 68 -10.02 11.55 -12.16
N GLU A 69 -9.23 12.61 -11.95
CA GLU A 69 -9.48 13.60 -10.88
C GLU A 69 -10.79 14.38 -11.05
N LYS A 70 -11.33 14.42 -12.28
CA LYS A 70 -12.61 15.09 -12.57
C LYS A 70 -13.82 14.20 -12.30
N LYS A 71 -13.61 12.93 -11.91
CA LYS A 71 -14.70 12.01 -11.62
C LYS A 71 -15.33 12.31 -10.28
N ILE A 72 -16.64 12.19 -10.22
CA ILE A 72 -17.41 12.44 -9.01
C ILE A 72 -17.54 11.15 -8.20
N HIS A 73 -17.67 10.01 -8.89
CA HIS A 73 -17.93 8.73 -8.26
C HIS A 73 -16.88 7.67 -8.61
N LEU A 74 -16.60 6.75 -7.68
CA LEU A 74 -15.70 5.63 -7.88
C LEU A 74 -16.05 4.84 -9.14
N ASN A 75 -17.34 4.54 -9.34
CA ASN A 75 -17.80 3.77 -10.49
C ASN A 75 -17.49 4.45 -11.84
N GLN A 76 -17.52 5.78 -11.90
CA GLN A 76 -17.18 6.53 -13.11
C GLN A 76 -15.68 6.42 -13.40
N LEU A 77 -14.85 6.54 -12.36
CA LEU A 77 -13.39 6.38 -12.46
C LEU A 77 -13.04 4.96 -12.92
N THR A 78 -13.54 3.94 -12.24
CA THR A 78 -13.18 2.56 -12.55
C THR A 78 -13.80 2.08 -13.85
N THR A 79 -15.00 2.53 -14.23
CA THR A 79 -15.56 2.25 -15.56
C THR A 79 -14.70 2.84 -16.68
N GLU A 80 -14.23 4.09 -16.52
CA GLU A 80 -13.33 4.69 -17.51
C GLU A 80 -12.02 3.92 -17.61
N MET A 81 -11.40 3.55 -16.48
CA MET A 81 -10.19 2.73 -16.47
C MET A 81 -10.40 1.36 -17.13
N LYS A 82 -11.52 0.70 -16.85
CA LYS A 82 -11.90 -0.59 -17.43
C LYS A 82 -12.21 -0.52 -18.92
N GLY A 83 -12.57 0.65 -19.43
CA GLY A 83 -12.72 0.91 -20.87
C GLY A 83 -11.39 1.05 -21.62
N ILE A 84 -10.27 1.18 -20.91
CA ILE A 84 -8.93 1.27 -21.49
C ILE A 84 -8.24 -0.08 -21.28
N GLU A 85 -8.05 -0.85 -22.35
CA GLU A 85 -7.60 -2.25 -22.27
C GLU A 85 -6.34 -2.43 -21.41
N SER A 86 -5.36 -1.54 -21.56
CA SER A 86 -4.10 -1.57 -20.79
C SER A 86 -4.22 -1.16 -19.33
N LEU A 87 -5.29 -0.48 -18.92
CA LEU A 87 -5.55 -0.05 -17.54
C LEU A 87 -6.66 -0.87 -16.87
N LYS A 88 -7.29 -1.78 -17.61
CA LYS A 88 -8.50 -2.48 -17.18
C LYS A 88 -8.34 -3.22 -15.86
N GLU A 89 -7.24 -3.96 -15.73
CA GLU A 89 -6.90 -4.67 -14.50
C GLU A 89 -6.73 -3.73 -13.30
N LEU A 90 -6.08 -2.57 -13.49
CA LEU A 90 -5.90 -1.58 -12.44
C LEU A 90 -7.25 -1.03 -11.94
N GLY A 91 -8.21 -0.83 -12.86
CA GLY A 91 -9.57 -0.41 -12.51
C GLY A 91 -10.30 -1.43 -11.63
N TYR A 92 -10.13 -2.73 -11.86
CA TYR A 92 -10.69 -3.78 -10.99
C TYR A 92 -9.99 -3.83 -9.62
N LEU A 93 -8.66 -3.70 -9.61
CA LEU A 93 -7.87 -3.74 -8.39
C LEU A 93 -8.16 -2.56 -7.45
N ILE A 94 -8.29 -1.35 -7.99
CA ILE A 94 -8.67 -0.18 -7.20
C ILE A 94 -10.05 -0.36 -6.56
N GLU A 95 -11.03 -0.86 -7.31
CA GLU A 95 -12.34 -1.19 -6.75
C GLU A 95 -12.23 -2.17 -5.59
N LYS A 96 -11.44 -3.23 -5.78
CA LYS A 96 -11.20 -4.24 -4.75
C LYS A 96 -10.54 -3.64 -3.51
N ASP A 97 -9.50 -2.81 -3.67
CA ASP A 97 -8.79 -2.17 -2.56
C ASP A 97 -9.73 -1.26 -1.76
N VAL A 98 -10.60 -0.50 -2.44
CA VAL A 98 -11.58 0.36 -1.78
C VAL A 98 -12.62 -0.46 -1.03
N PHE A 99 -13.21 -1.48 -1.65
CA PHE A 99 -14.24 -2.29 -0.99
C PHE A 99 -13.66 -3.15 0.13
N PHE A 100 -12.42 -3.61 0.00
CA PHE A 100 -11.70 -4.28 1.07
C PHE A 100 -11.59 -3.39 2.31
N GLU A 101 -11.23 -2.12 2.14
CA GLU A 101 -11.16 -1.19 3.26
C GLU A 101 -12.57 -0.85 3.79
N LEU A 102 -13.54 -0.62 2.91
CA LEU A 102 -14.92 -0.24 3.28
C LEU A 102 -15.66 -1.31 4.10
N GLN A 103 -15.27 -2.58 3.93
CA GLN A 103 -15.86 -3.71 4.66
C GLN A 103 -15.39 -3.81 6.12
N LYS A 104 -14.38 -3.05 6.53
CA LYS A 104 -13.86 -3.15 7.89
C LYS A 104 -14.79 -2.44 8.90
N PRO A 105 -14.96 -2.98 10.12
CA PRO A 105 -15.86 -2.42 11.13
C PRO A 105 -15.54 -0.99 11.55
N GLU A 106 -14.26 -0.58 11.50
CA GLU A 106 -13.87 0.77 11.88
C GLU A 106 -14.35 1.86 10.90
N HIS A 107 -14.83 1.49 9.71
CA HIS A 107 -15.23 2.43 8.64
C HIS A 107 -16.75 2.40 8.37
N ASP A 108 -17.54 2.11 9.40
CA ASP A 108 -19.01 2.06 9.32
C ASP A 108 -19.61 3.36 8.74
N LYS A 109 -19.04 4.52 9.11
CA LYS A 109 -19.49 5.83 8.63
C LYS A 109 -19.31 5.99 7.12
N GLU A 110 -18.13 5.64 6.60
CA GLU A 110 -17.79 5.70 5.19
C GLU A 110 -18.63 4.71 4.39
N ARG A 111 -18.89 3.53 4.95
CA ARG A 111 -19.76 2.50 4.35
C ARG A 111 -21.20 2.98 4.22
N ASP A 112 -21.78 3.49 5.29
CA ASP A 112 -23.19 3.91 5.31
C ASP A 112 -23.44 5.13 4.41
N ARG A 113 -22.41 5.97 4.25
CA ARG A 113 -22.45 7.18 3.42
C ARG A 113 -21.68 7.05 2.12
N PHE A 114 -21.39 5.83 1.67
CA PHE A 114 -20.44 5.62 0.57
C PHE A 114 -20.77 6.45 -0.66
N ASN A 115 -22.05 6.52 -1.05
CA ASN A 115 -22.48 7.26 -2.24
C ASN A 115 -22.59 8.78 -2.04
N SER A 116 -22.36 9.29 -0.84
CA SER A 116 -22.49 10.72 -0.57
C SER A 116 -21.28 11.51 -1.11
N PRO A 117 -21.46 12.78 -1.52
CA PRO A 117 -20.36 13.60 -2.02
C PRO A 117 -19.23 13.76 -1.01
N GLU A 118 -19.54 13.73 0.29
CA GLU A 118 -18.56 13.85 1.38
C GLU A 118 -17.62 12.63 1.46
N ILE A 119 -18.02 11.47 0.95
CA ILE A 119 -17.15 10.28 0.87
C ILE A 119 -16.54 10.15 -0.52
N GLN A 120 -17.34 10.32 -1.57
CA GLN A 120 -16.88 10.09 -2.94
C GLN A 120 -15.80 11.06 -3.37
N ARG A 121 -15.91 12.36 -3.06
CA ARG A 121 -14.89 13.34 -3.47
C ARG A 121 -13.53 13.10 -2.80
N PRO A 122 -13.43 12.93 -1.47
CA PRO A 122 -12.15 12.58 -0.86
C PRO A 122 -11.63 11.22 -1.31
N LEU A 123 -12.50 10.24 -1.54
CA LEU A 123 -12.12 8.92 -2.07
C LEU A 123 -11.42 9.02 -3.42
N ILE A 124 -11.98 9.78 -4.38
CA ILE A 124 -11.36 9.99 -5.68
C ILE A 124 -9.97 10.63 -5.53
N LEU A 125 -9.85 11.63 -4.66
CA LEU A 125 -8.56 12.29 -4.39
C LEU A 125 -7.54 11.32 -3.77
N SER A 126 -7.97 10.44 -2.86
CA SER A 126 -7.10 9.41 -2.26
C SER A 126 -6.60 8.41 -3.30
N ILE A 127 -7.49 7.96 -4.19
CA ILE A 127 -7.14 7.04 -5.27
C ILE A 127 -6.13 7.69 -6.22
N THR A 128 -6.41 8.91 -6.71
CA THR A 128 -5.50 9.59 -7.66
C THR A 128 -4.19 10.00 -7.00
N SER A 129 -4.21 10.35 -5.71
CA SER A 129 -2.98 10.55 -4.92
C SER A 129 -2.17 9.27 -4.83
N GLY A 130 -2.82 8.12 -4.62
CA GLY A 130 -2.15 6.82 -4.61
C GLY A 130 -1.53 6.46 -5.96
N MET A 131 -2.22 6.76 -7.07
CA MET A 131 -1.69 6.61 -8.43
C MET A 131 -0.44 7.46 -8.64
N LYS A 132 -0.49 8.75 -8.30
CA LYS A 132 0.65 9.68 -8.43
C LYS A 132 1.84 9.20 -7.61
N ARG A 133 1.64 8.87 -6.34
CA ARG A 133 2.69 8.33 -5.45
C ARG A 133 3.31 7.04 -6.00
N ALA A 134 2.52 6.14 -6.59
CA ALA A 134 3.04 4.93 -7.19
C ALA A 134 3.98 5.24 -8.37
N LEU A 135 3.59 6.17 -9.24
CA LEU A 135 4.40 6.60 -10.38
C LEU A 135 5.68 7.30 -9.93
N ASP A 136 5.61 8.19 -8.94
CA ASP A 136 6.77 8.90 -8.40
C ASP A 136 7.79 7.91 -7.79
N GLN A 137 7.32 6.94 -6.98
CA GLN A 137 8.19 5.90 -6.42
C GLN A 137 8.84 5.00 -7.48
N LEU A 138 8.19 4.79 -8.62
CA LEU A 138 8.76 4.01 -9.73
C LEU A 138 9.81 4.81 -10.50
N ARG A 139 9.69 6.14 -10.57
CA ARG A 139 10.68 7.05 -11.15
C ARG A 139 11.93 7.12 -10.29
N GLU A 140 11.77 7.36 -8.99
CA GLU A 140 12.90 7.45 -8.05
C GLU A 140 13.76 6.17 -8.06
N ARG A 141 13.13 4.99 -8.16
CA ARG A 141 13.85 3.71 -8.28
C ARG A 141 14.60 3.53 -9.59
N LYS A 142 14.20 4.23 -10.64
CA LYS A 142 14.90 4.22 -11.93
C LYS A 142 16.15 5.08 -11.85
N ASP A 143 16.09 6.22 -11.18
CA ASP A 143 17.23 7.15 -11.07
C ASP A 143 18.30 6.66 -10.08
N ALA A 144 17.96 5.70 -9.20
CA ALA A 144 18.87 5.09 -8.24
C ALA A 144 19.63 3.84 -8.76
N ASN A 145 19.35 3.37 -9.98
CA ASN A 145 19.96 2.19 -10.61
C ASN A 145 20.68 2.58 -11.91
#